data_AF-A0AAU4C9I0-F1
#
_entry.id   AF-A0AAU4C9I0-F1
#
_cell.length_a   1.000
_cell.length_b   1.000
_cell.length_c   1.000
_cell.angle_alpha   90.00
_cell.angle_beta   90.00
_cell.angle_gamma   90.00
#
_symmetry.space_group_name_H-M   'P 1'
#
loop_
_entity.id
_entity.type
_entity.pdbx_description
1 polymer ?
#
loop_
_entity_poly.entity_id
_entity_poly.type
_entity_poly.pdbx_seq_one_letter_code
_entity_poly.pdbx_strand_id
1 'polypeptide(L)'
;MPDPTGIAALDQVLVWGGAVSIALGIGTGLWRVGRVLVRIGKGVDQYLTDWYGEPPRPGVAARPGVLERLQRTERQVDTLNGRVEQLAHEMQPNSGASLRDAIDRANCQLAQLLPEGSPCVRHPEHDPPSPAGPAGES
;
A
#
# COMPACT_ATOMS: atom_id res chain seq x y z
N MET A 1 -0.74 -43.14 47.10
CA MET A 1 -0.43 -44.53 46.68
C MET A 1 -1.74 -45.27 46.74
N PRO A 2 -2.23 -45.86 45.63
CA PRO A 2 -3.39 -46.74 45.71
C PRO A 2 -3.05 -47.93 46.61
N ASP A 3 -3.95 -48.31 47.50
CA ASP A 3 -3.77 -49.49 48.34
C ASP A 3 -3.76 -50.74 47.43
N PRO A 4 -2.76 -51.64 47.57
CA PRO A 4 -2.69 -52.84 46.77
C PRO A 4 -3.91 -53.72 47.07
N THR A 5 -4.55 -54.23 46.03
CA THR A 5 -5.79 -55.03 46.13
C THR A 5 -5.60 -56.38 46.82
N GLY A 6 -4.36 -56.71 47.23
CA GLY A 6 -3.98 -57.98 47.84
C GLY A 6 -3.77 -59.12 46.84
N ILE A 7 -4.06 -58.88 45.56
CA ILE A 7 -3.87 -59.83 44.46
C ILE A 7 -2.85 -59.23 43.49
N ALA A 8 -1.62 -59.77 43.50
CA ALA A 8 -0.49 -59.26 42.72
C ALA A 8 -0.81 -59.12 41.21
N ALA A 9 -1.64 -60.02 40.66
CA ALA A 9 -2.06 -59.97 39.28
C ALA A 9 -2.95 -58.75 38.96
N LEU A 10 -3.85 -58.34 39.87
CA LEU A 10 -4.71 -57.17 39.65
C LEU A 10 -3.92 -55.87 39.70
N ASP A 11 -3.01 -55.74 40.68
CA ASP A 11 -2.18 -54.54 40.81
C ASP A 11 -1.28 -54.36 39.58
N GLN A 12 -0.75 -55.45 39.02
CA GLN A 12 0.06 -55.41 37.80
C GLN A 12 -0.75 -54.99 36.56
N VAL A 13 -1.98 -55.47 36.41
CA VAL A 13 -2.88 -55.05 35.32
C VAL A 13 -3.25 -53.56 35.45
N LEU A 14 -3.49 -53.06 36.66
CA LEU A 14 -3.80 -51.64 36.89
C LEU A 14 -2.63 -50.73 36.52
N VAL A 15 -1.40 -51.10 36.93
CA VAL A 15 -0.20 -50.32 36.63
C VAL A 15 0.08 -50.30 35.12
N TRP A 16 0.07 -51.46 34.45
CA TRP A 16 0.32 -51.53 33.01
C TRP A 16 -0.82 -50.92 32.20
N GLY A 17 -2.07 -51.11 32.61
CA GLY A 17 -3.23 -50.47 31.96
C GLY A 17 -3.19 -48.95 32.03
N GLY A 18 -2.80 -48.39 33.18
CA GLY A 18 -2.58 -46.95 33.35
C GLY A 18 -1.42 -46.43 32.50
N ALA A 19 -0.28 -47.11 32.53
CA ALA A 19 0.89 -46.74 31.74
C ALA A 19 0.61 -46.75 30.23
N VAL A 20 -0.06 -47.79 29.72
CA VAL A 20 -0.46 -47.90 28.32
C VAL A 20 -1.45 -46.80 27.94
N SER A 21 -2.42 -46.48 28.81
CA SER A 21 -3.40 -45.42 28.54
C SER A 21 -2.74 -44.04 28.45
N ILE A 22 -1.79 -43.74 29.35
CA ILE A 22 -1.02 -42.49 29.31
C ILE A 22 -0.17 -42.44 28.05
N ALA A 23 0.53 -43.53 27.71
CA ALA A 23 1.35 -43.60 26.52
C ALA A 23 0.53 -43.40 25.23
N LEU A 24 -0.65 -44.02 25.14
CA LEU A 24 -1.58 -43.78 24.04
C LEU A 24 -2.09 -42.33 24.01
N GLY A 25 -2.43 -41.76 25.17
CA GLY A 25 -2.87 -40.37 25.27
C GLY A 25 -1.81 -39.38 24.76
N ILE A 26 -0.56 -39.57 25.19
CA ILE A 26 0.57 -38.75 24.74
C ILE A 26 0.84 -38.95 23.25
N GLY A 27 0.89 -40.21 22.79
CA GLY A 27 1.15 -40.53 21.40
C GLY A 27 0.10 -39.95 20.45
N THR A 28 -1.19 -40.10 20.79
CA THR A 28 -2.29 -39.52 20.00
C THR A 28 -2.29 -38.00 20.05
N GLY A 29 -1.97 -37.39 21.21
CA GLY A 29 -1.78 -35.95 21.35
C GLY A 29 -0.69 -35.42 20.43
N LEU A 30 0.51 -36.01 20.50
CA LEU A 30 1.65 -35.63 19.65
C LEU A 30 1.33 -35.79 18.17
N TRP A 31 0.71 -36.91 17.78
CA TRP A 31 0.31 -37.14 16.40
C TRP A 31 -0.68 -36.08 15.89
N ARG A 32 -1.67 -35.71 16.71
CA ARG A 32 -2.66 -34.69 16.34
C ARG A 32 -2.01 -33.32 16.18
N VAL A 33 -1.15 -32.94 17.12
CA VAL A 33 -0.41 -31.67 17.06
C VAL A 33 0.49 -31.64 15.83
N GLY A 34 1.28 -32.69 15.59
CA GLY A 34 2.14 -32.79 14.41
C GLY A 34 1.34 -32.67 13.11
N ARG A 35 0.17 -33.32 13.01
CA ARG A 35 -0.70 -33.22 11.83
C ARG A 35 -1.22 -31.81 11.59
N VAL A 36 -1.57 -31.08 12.65
CA VAL A 36 -2.00 -29.68 12.55
C VAL A 36 -0.85 -28.79 12.09
N LEU A 37 0.34 -28.95 12.68
CA LEU A 37 1.53 -28.19 12.30
C LEU A 37 1.91 -28.43 10.84
N VAL A 38 1.86 -29.67 10.36
CA VAL A 38 2.12 -29.99 8.93
C VAL A 38 1.10 -29.32 8.02
N ARG A 39 -0.18 -29.26 8.40
CA ARG A 39 -1.19 -28.52 7.61
C ARG A 39 -0.92 -27.02 7.58
N ILE A 40 -0.58 -26.43 8.72
CA ILE A 40 -0.27 -24.99 8.81
C ILE A 40 0.98 -24.68 7.99
N GLY A 41 2.04 -25.49 8.11
CA GLY A 41 3.29 -25.30 7.37
C GLY A 41 3.10 -25.28 5.85
N LYS A 42 2.22 -26.15 5.32
CA LYS A 42 1.87 -26.13 3.88
C LYS A 42 1.20 -24.83 3.44
N GLY A 43 0.38 -24.23 4.30
CA GLY A 43 -0.23 -22.93 4.01
C GLY A 43 0.77 -21.78 4.06
N VAL A 44 1.72 -21.85 5.00
CA VAL A 44 2.78 -20.84 5.14
C VAL A 44 3.70 -20.82 3.92
N ASP A 45 4.05 -21.98 3.37
CA ASP A 45 4.91 -22.05 2.17
C ASP A 45 4.27 -21.35 0.96
N GLN A 46 2.97 -21.57 0.74
CA GLN A 46 2.20 -20.86 -0.28
C GLN A 46 2.16 -19.35 -0.02
N TYR A 47 1.93 -18.96 1.24
CA TYR A 47 1.90 -17.55 1.62
C TYR A 47 3.25 -16.86 1.40
N LEU A 48 4.36 -17.50 1.79
CA LEU A 48 5.71 -16.98 1.56
C LEU A 48 6.01 -16.87 0.06
N THR A 49 5.58 -17.85 -0.73
CA THR A 49 5.74 -17.84 -2.18
C THR A 49 4.98 -16.67 -2.82
N ASP A 50 3.75 -16.38 -2.39
CA ASP A 50 3.02 -15.21 -2.89
C ASP A 50 3.63 -13.88 -2.39
N TRP A 51 4.21 -13.87 -1.18
CA TRP A 51 4.81 -12.67 -0.59
C TRP A 51 6.13 -12.28 -1.28
N TYR A 52 7.03 -13.25 -1.48
CA TYR A 52 8.34 -13.05 -2.11
C TYR A 52 8.30 -13.15 -3.64
N GLY A 53 7.31 -13.86 -4.20
CA GLY A 53 7.21 -14.16 -5.62
C GLY A 53 7.91 -15.48 -6.00
N GLU A 54 7.74 -15.87 -7.27
CA GLU A 54 8.40 -17.06 -7.82
C GLU A 54 9.56 -16.66 -8.74
N PRO A 55 10.75 -17.26 -8.55
CA PRO A 55 11.89 -17.00 -9.43
C PRO A 55 11.60 -17.51 -10.86
N PRO A 56 12.25 -16.92 -11.87
CA PRO A 56 12.07 -17.35 -13.25
C PRO A 56 12.50 -18.82 -13.42
N ARG A 57 11.67 -19.60 -14.12
CA ARG A 57 11.96 -21.00 -14.45
C ARG A 57 12.08 -21.14 -15.98
N PRO A 58 12.81 -22.13 -16.51
CA PRO A 58 12.96 -22.29 -17.96
C PRO A 58 11.60 -22.32 -18.68
N GLY A 59 11.34 -21.34 -19.53
CA GLY A 59 10.08 -21.19 -20.27
C GLY A 59 8.96 -20.43 -19.55
N VAL A 60 9.13 -20.00 -18.29
CA VAL A 60 8.11 -19.26 -17.52
C VAL A 60 8.72 -18.03 -16.87
N ALA A 61 8.15 -16.85 -17.17
CA ALA A 61 8.57 -15.59 -16.58
C ALA A 61 8.37 -15.58 -15.05
N ALA A 62 9.21 -14.83 -14.34
CA ALA A 62 9.10 -14.67 -12.90
C ALA A 62 7.72 -14.10 -12.52
N ARG A 63 7.14 -14.60 -11.42
CA ARG A 63 5.89 -14.06 -10.88
C ARG A 63 6.24 -13.05 -9.78
N PRO A 64 5.91 -11.75 -9.95
CA PRO A 64 6.32 -10.72 -9.00
C PRO A 64 5.61 -10.89 -7.67
N GLY A 65 6.38 -10.82 -6.59
CA GLY A 65 5.87 -10.87 -5.21
C GLY A 65 5.06 -9.63 -4.83
N VAL A 66 4.38 -9.71 -3.69
CA VAL A 66 3.57 -8.60 -3.15
C VAL A 66 4.44 -7.36 -2.91
N LEU A 67 5.64 -7.50 -2.34
CA LEU A 67 6.51 -6.36 -2.06
C LEU A 67 6.93 -5.61 -3.33
N GLU A 68 7.22 -6.34 -4.41
CA GLU A 68 7.57 -5.73 -5.70
C GLU A 68 6.37 -4.99 -6.30
N ARG A 69 5.18 -5.58 -6.20
CA ARG A 69 3.93 -4.95 -6.65
C ARG A 69 3.62 -3.70 -5.84
N LEU A 70 3.79 -3.74 -4.52
CA LEU A 70 3.61 -2.60 -3.63
C LEU A 70 4.54 -1.46 -4.02
N GLN A 71 5.83 -1.76 -4.20
CA GLN A 71 6.83 -0.78 -4.60
C GLN A 71 6.54 -0.18 -5.99
N ARG A 72 5.96 -0.96 -6.91
CA ARG A 72 5.51 -0.45 -8.22
C ARG A 72 4.35 0.54 -8.05
N THR A 73 3.38 0.20 -7.20
CA THR A 73 2.25 1.08 -6.89
C THR A 73 2.69 2.36 -6.20
N GLU A 74 3.59 2.29 -5.21
CA GLU A 74 4.13 3.45 -4.51
C GLU A 74 4.78 4.44 -5.48
N ARG A 75 5.68 3.96 -6.36
CA ARG A 75 6.29 4.81 -7.40
C ARG A 75 5.26 5.45 -8.34
N GLN A 76 4.20 4.71 -8.67
CA GLN A 76 3.14 5.22 -9.52
C GLN A 76 2.34 6.32 -8.81
N VAL A 77 2.05 6.15 -7.52
CA VAL A 77 1.40 7.16 -6.68
C VAL A 77 2.27 8.42 -6.56
N ASP A 78 3.57 8.28 -6.32
CA ASP A 78 4.49 9.42 -6.24
C ASP A 78 4.53 10.21 -7.56
N THR A 79 4.57 9.49 -8.68
CA THR A 79 4.54 10.11 -10.02
C THR A 79 3.23 10.87 -10.25
N LEU A 80 2.10 10.31 -9.82
CA LEU A 80 0.80 10.97 -9.94
C LEU A 80 0.72 12.20 -9.05
N ASN A 81 1.20 12.13 -7.81
CA ASN A 81 1.22 13.26 -6.88
C ASN A 81 2.03 14.43 -7.45
N GLY A 82 3.21 14.18 -8.01
CA GLY A 82 4.02 15.24 -8.64
C GLY A 82 3.32 15.90 -9.83
N ARG A 83 2.59 15.12 -10.65
CA ARG A 83 1.78 15.68 -11.76
C ARG A 83 0.61 16.52 -11.26
N VAL A 84 -0.06 16.07 -10.20
CA VAL A 84 -1.16 16.80 -9.58
C VAL A 84 -0.66 18.11 -8.98
N GLU A 85 0.52 18.10 -8.34
CA GLU A 85 1.14 19.32 -7.80
C GLU A 85 1.50 20.31 -8.91
N GLN A 86 2.08 19.84 -10.01
CA GLN A 86 2.35 20.68 -11.18
C GLN A 86 1.07 21.28 -11.77
N LEU A 87 0.01 20.47 -11.92
CA LEU A 87 -1.29 20.96 -12.39
C LEU A 87 -1.91 21.97 -11.43
N ALA A 88 -1.80 21.74 -10.13
CA ALA A 88 -2.27 22.66 -9.11
C ALA A 88 -1.52 24.01 -9.21
N HIS A 89 -0.21 23.96 -9.45
CA HIS A 89 0.61 25.16 -9.67
C HIS A 89 0.17 25.94 -10.91
N GLU A 90 -0.19 25.25 -12.01
CA GLU A 90 -0.72 25.89 -13.22
C GLU A 90 -2.19 26.34 -13.13
N MET A 91 -2.90 25.97 -12.06
CA MET A 91 -4.28 26.39 -11.80
C MET A 91 -4.40 27.47 -10.72
N GLN A 92 -3.31 27.74 -10.00
CA GLN A 92 -3.18 28.93 -9.17
C GLN A 92 -2.77 30.14 -10.02
N PRO A 93 -3.22 31.35 -9.67
CA PRO A 93 -2.69 32.57 -10.27
C PRO A 93 -1.18 32.63 -10.04
N ASN A 94 -0.39 32.79 -11.10
CA ASN A 94 1.07 32.81 -11.00
C ASN A 94 1.63 33.93 -11.86
N SER A 95 1.32 35.18 -11.49
CA SER A 95 1.91 36.40 -12.05
C SER A 95 1.91 36.45 -13.60
N GLY A 96 0.96 35.81 -14.26
CA GLY A 96 0.85 35.78 -15.72
C GLY A 96 1.51 34.60 -16.43
N ALA A 97 2.18 33.69 -15.72
CA ALA A 97 2.84 32.50 -16.29
C ALA A 97 1.96 31.23 -16.25
N SER A 98 0.87 31.25 -15.48
CA SER A 98 -0.05 30.12 -15.32
C SER A 98 -1.03 30.00 -16.50
N LEU A 99 -1.49 28.76 -16.77
CA LEU A 99 -2.53 28.49 -17.78
C LEU A 99 -3.82 29.24 -17.45
N ARG A 100 -4.16 29.36 -16.16
CA ARG A 100 -5.31 30.14 -15.72
C ARG A 100 -5.18 31.61 -16.12
N ASP A 101 -4.01 32.21 -15.91
CA ASP A 101 -3.75 33.60 -16.29
C ASP A 101 -3.81 33.80 -17.81
N ALA A 102 -3.37 32.81 -18.59
CA ALA A 102 -3.50 32.84 -20.05
C ALA A 102 -4.96 32.79 -20.51
N ILE A 103 -5.78 31.95 -19.88
CA ILE A 103 -7.23 31.88 -20.15
C ILE A 103 -7.92 33.19 -19.76
N ASP A 104 -7.60 33.75 -18.59
CA ASP A 104 -8.18 35.01 -18.11
C ASP A 104 -7.84 36.17 -19.06
N ARG A 105 -6.59 36.25 -19.54
CA ARG A 105 -6.19 37.24 -20.57
C ARG A 105 -6.96 37.06 -21.87
N ALA A 106 -7.09 35.82 -22.37
CA ALA A 106 -7.81 35.53 -23.60
C ALA A 106 -9.31 35.90 -23.47
N ASN A 107 -9.93 35.57 -22.35
CA ASN A 107 -11.31 35.95 -22.04
C ASN A 107 -11.49 37.47 -22.00
N CYS A 108 -10.56 38.19 -21.38
CA CYS A 108 -10.62 39.66 -21.33
C CYS A 108 -10.36 40.31 -22.69
N GLN A 109 -9.50 39.73 -23.54
CA GLN A 109 -9.32 40.19 -24.92
C GLN A 109 -10.59 39.96 -25.75
N LEU A 110 -11.22 38.79 -25.61
CA LEU A 110 -12.46 38.47 -26.31
C LEU A 110 -13.61 39.37 -25.87
N ALA A 111 -13.73 39.66 -24.57
CA ALA A 111 -14.74 40.55 -24.02
C ALA A 111 -14.64 41.99 -24.57
N GLN A 112 -13.45 42.44 -24.96
CA GLN A 112 -13.25 43.76 -25.60
C GLN A 112 -13.68 43.79 -27.07
N LEU A 113 -13.70 42.63 -27.74
CA LEU A 113 -14.09 42.50 -29.14
C LEU A 113 -15.60 42.27 -29.32
N LEU A 114 -16.30 41.88 -28.26
CA LEU A 114 -17.74 41.67 -28.27
C LEU A 114 -18.48 43.01 -28.04
N PRO A 115 -19.49 43.35 -28.87
CA PRO A 115 -20.18 44.64 -28.79
C PRO A 115 -21.11 44.86 -27.57
N GLU A 116 -21.11 43.98 -26.57
CA GLU A 116 -21.95 44.09 -25.38
C GLU A 116 -21.10 43.89 -24.12
N GLY A 117 -21.04 44.93 -23.28
CA GLY A 117 -20.06 45.11 -22.21
C GLY A 117 -20.21 44.13 -21.05
N SER A 118 -19.68 42.92 -21.20
CA SER A 118 -19.41 42.03 -20.07
C SER A 118 -18.14 42.51 -19.36
N PRO A 119 -18.21 42.97 -18.09
CA PRO A 119 -17.03 43.44 -17.40
C PRO A 119 -16.04 42.28 -17.22
N CYS A 120 -14.83 42.41 -17.78
CA CYS A 120 -13.70 41.58 -17.42
C CYS A 120 -13.53 41.70 -15.89
N VAL A 121 -13.79 40.62 -15.15
CA VAL A 121 -13.55 40.55 -13.71
C VAL A 121 -12.04 40.47 -13.50
N ARG A 122 -11.41 41.64 -13.43
CA ARG A 122 -9.99 41.76 -13.11
C ARG A 122 -9.83 41.44 -11.63
N HIS A 123 -9.27 40.27 -11.29
CA HIS A 123 -8.96 39.96 -9.89
C HIS A 123 -7.83 40.89 -9.41
N PRO A 124 -8.04 41.65 -8.31
CA PRO A 124 -7.25 42.83 -7.98
C PRO A 124 -5.98 42.51 -7.19
N GLU A 125 -5.15 41.55 -7.62
CA GLU A 125 -3.95 41.22 -6.83
C GLU A 125 -2.60 41.31 -7.53
N HIS A 126 -2.48 41.34 -8.86
CA HIS A 126 -1.15 41.33 -9.47
C HIS A 126 -1.04 42.33 -10.63
N ASP A 127 -0.69 43.57 -10.28
CA ASP A 127 -0.04 44.47 -11.23
C ASP A 127 1.35 43.88 -11.58
N PRO A 128 1.72 43.82 -12.87
CA PRO A 128 3.10 43.54 -13.24
C PRO A 128 4.02 44.63 -12.66
N PRO A 129 5.28 44.32 -12.27
CA PRO A 129 6.20 45.34 -11.81
C PRO A 129 6.31 46.45 -12.85
N SER A 130 5.95 47.67 -12.44
CA SER A 130 6.02 48.88 -13.25
C SER A 130 7.40 48.98 -13.91
N PRO A 131 7.50 49.13 -15.25
CA PRO A 131 8.79 49.38 -15.87
C PRO A 131 9.30 50.72 -15.34
N ALA A 132 10.41 50.68 -14.61
CA ALA A 132 11.09 51.87 -14.11
C ALA A 132 11.21 52.90 -15.25
N GLY A 133 10.52 54.03 -15.07
CA GLY A 133 10.58 55.16 -16.01
C GLY A 133 11.99 55.74 -16.07
N PRO A 134 12.35 56.41 -17.18
CA PRO A 134 13.71 56.87 -17.43
C PRO A 134 14.16 57.86 -16.34
N ALA A 135 15.33 57.61 -15.78
CA ALA A 135 16.02 58.54 -14.90
C ALA A 135 16.18 59.87 -15.65
N GLY A 136 15.59 60.93 -15.10
CA GLY A 136 15.86 62.29 -15.52
C GLY A 136 17.30 62.64 -15.14
N GLU A 137 18.17 62.81 -16.13
CA GLU A 137 19.43 63.54 -15.97
C GLU A 137 19.09 65.04 -15.95
N SER A 138 19.42 65.68 -14.83
CA SER A 138 19.56 67.14 -14.68
C SER A 138 21.03 67.45 -14.46
#